data_AF-A0A9P0CRQ2-F1
#
_entry.id   AF-A0A9P0CRQ2-F1
#
_cell.length_a   1.000
_cell.length_b   1.000
_cell.length_c   1.000
_cell.angle_alpha   90.00
_cell.angle_beta   90.00
_cell.angle_gamma   90.00
#
_symmetry.space_group_name_H-M   'P 1'
#
loop_
_entity.id
_entity.type
_entity.pdbx_description
1 polymer ?
#
loop_
_entity_poly.entity_id
_entity_poly.type
_entity_poly.pdbx_seq_one_letter_code
_entity_poly.pdbx_strand_id
1 'polypeptide(L)'
;MRSRPKIQSIMDPWVCCQTDIAISEKSTKFEFEDNFTPSISNKLPDSEEYLAVLEEKLRKIKNDPNILAQLAAKREACMQEFLNDNNFHGIDRVDEEVLDLDEPIPSSQILRAIAPQKQALNQGEVIEFVKYDQLDNDSDSSVNQSSTDSLNK
;
A
#
# COMPACT_ATOMS: atom_id res chain seq x y z
N MET A 1 6.74 -5.65 -44.24
CA MET A 1 5.93 -5.09 -43.14
C MET A 1 5.10 -6.22 -42.55
N ARG A 2 5.41 -6.68 -41.34
CA ARG A 2 4.64 -7.76 -40.68
C ARG A 2 3.57 -7.12 -39.79
N SER A 3 2.30 -7.32 -40.12
CA SER A 3 1.15 -6.91 -39.30
C SER A 3 1.18 -7.62 -37.95
N ARG A 4 1.03 -6.87 -36.85
CA ARG A 4 0.81 -7.43 -35.52
C ARG A 4 -0.62 -7.97 -35.40
N PRO A 5 -0.85 -9.14 -34.79
CA PRO A 5 -2.20 -9.58 -34.47
C PRO A 5 -2.79 -8.70 -33.36
N LYS A 6 -4.06 -8.34 -33.54
CA LYS A 6 -4.85 -7.54 -32.59
C LYS A 6 -5.25 -8.45 -31.43
N ILE A 7 -4.63 -8.27 -30.27
CA ILE A 7 -5.04 -8.96 -29.04
C ILE A 7 -6.43 -8.45 -28.70
N GLN A 8 -7.44 -9.31 -28.84
CA GLN A 8 -8.78 -9.04 -28.34
C GLN A 8 -8.70 -9.00 -26.81
N SER A 9 -9.14 -7.88 -26.23
CA SER A 9 -9.30 -7.67 -24.79
C SER A 9 -10.33 -8.65 -24.26
N ILE A 10 -9.90 -9.85 -23.91
CA ILE A 10 -10.72 -10.85 -23.26
C ILE A 10 -10.74 -10.53 -21.76
N MET A 11 -11.93 -10.13 -21.29
CA MET A 11 -12.35 -10.00 -19.89
C MET A 11 -11.72 -8.85 -19.09
N ASP A 12 -12.34 -7.67 -19.23
CA ASP A 12 -12.46 -6.76 -18.09
C ASP A 12 -13.63 -7.25 -17.20
N PRO A 13 -13.37 -7.71 -15.95
CA PRO A 13 -14.41 -8.21 -15.05
C PRO A 13 -15.39 -7.12 -14.58
N TRP A 14 -15.16 -5.84 -14.90
CA TRP A 14 -16.01 -4.72 -14.48
C TRP A 14 -17.01 -4.24 -15.55
N VAL A 15 -16.93 -4.76 -16.78
CA VAL A 15 -17.81 -4.33 -17.90
C VAL A 15 -19.17 -5.06 -17.89
N CYS A 16 -19.33 -6.10 -17.07
CA CYS A 16 -20.52 -6.97 -17.10
C CYS A 16 -21.80 -6.36 -16.51
N CYS A 17 -21.75 -5.17 -15.91
CA CYS A 17 -22.95 -4.50 -15.38
C CYS A 17 -23.72 -3.71 -16.45
N GLN A 18 -23.23 -3.62 -17.69
CA GLN A 18 -23.99 -3.05 -18.80
C GLN A 18 -24.75 -4.15 -19.53
N THR A 19 -25.81 -4.64 -18.88
CA THR A 19 -26.89 -5.30 -19.61
C THR A 19 -28.13 -4.45 -19.41
N ASP A 20 -28.63 -3.91 -20.52
CA ASP A 20 -29.96 -3.33 -20.63
C ASP A 20 -30.98 -4.40 -20.28
N ILE A 21 -31.31 -4.51 -18.98
CA ILE A 21 -32.42 -5.31 -18.51
C ILE A 21 -33.68 -4.57 -18.97
N ALA A 22 -34.29 -5.04 -20.06
CA ALA A 22 -35.62 -4.63 -20.47
C ALA A 22 -36.63 -5.12 -19.41
N ILE A 23 -36.82 -4.33 -18.36
CA ILE A 23 -37.86 -4.53 -17.35
C ILE A 23 -39.21 -4.31 -18.05
N SER A 24 -39.97 -5.39 -18.23
CA SER A 24 -41.33 -5.35 -18.77
C SER A 24 -42.20 -4.43 -17.91
N GLU A 25 -42.76 -3.38 -18.52
CA GLU A 25 -43.63 -2.35 -17.94
C GLU A 25 -45.02 -2.88 -17.51
N LYS A 26 -45.08 -3.97 -16.74
CA LYS A 26 -46.25 -4.21 -15.88
C LYS A 26 -46.02 -3.46 -14.58
N SER A 27 -46.48 -2.21 -14.59
CA SER A 27 -46.46 -1.25 -13.48
C SER A 27 -47.30 -1.74 -12.30
N THR A 28 -46.81 -2.75 -11.59
CA THR A 28 -47.06 -2.87 -10.16
C THR A 28 -46.03 -1.98 -9.50
N LYS A 29 -46.47 -0.86 -8.92
CA LYS A 29 -45.64 0.05 -8.11
C LYS A 29 -45.01 -0.72 -6.94
N PHE A 30 -43.88 -1.38 -7.20
CA PHE A 30 -42.86 -1.61 -6.20
C PHE A 30 -41.94 -0.39 -6.24
N GLU A 31 -42.50 0.76 -5.87
CA GLU A 31 -41.66 1.89 -5.48
C GLU A 31 -40.97 1.44 -4.19
N PHE A 32 -39.64 1.49 -4.16
CA PHE A 32 -38.88 1.28 -2.94
C PHE A 32 -39.34 2.36 -1.94
N GLU A 33 -39.69 1.95 -0.71
CA GLU A 33 -40.01 2.90 0.34
C GLU A 33 -38.77 3.75 0.62
N ASP A 34 -38.73 4.96 0.07
CA ASP A 34 -37.65 5.92 0.26
C ASP A 34 -37.71 6.48 1.69
N ASN A 35 -37.21 5.66 2.62
CA ASN A 35 -37.04 5.99 4.03
C ASN A 35 -35.73 6.78 4.27
N PHE A 36 -35.01 7.17 3.23
CA PHE A 36 -33.74 7.90 3.36
C PHE A 36 -33.96 9.40 3.58
N THR A 37 -35.18 9.89 3.36
CA THR A 37 -35.61 11.25 3.76
C THR A 37 -36.63 11.16 4.89
N PRO A 38 -36.20 10.92 6.15
CA PRO A 38 -37.13 10.98 7.27
C PRO A 38 -37.76 12.38 7.32
N SER A 39 -39.09 12.44 7.32
CA SER A 39 -39.80 13.68 7.58
C SER A 39 -39.32 14.25 8.92
N ILE A 40 -38.95 15.52 8.92
CA ILE A 40 -38.29 16.24 10.04
C ILE A 40 -39.08 16.12 11.36
N SER A 41 -40.35 15.73 11.29
CA SER A 41 -41.26 15.41 12.40
C SER A 41 -40.90 14.16 13.22
N ASN A 42 -40.03 13.28 12.73
CA ASN A 42 -39.63 12.05 13.45
C ASN A 42 -38.38 12.24 14.32
N LYS A 43 -38.09 13.47 14.76
CA LYS A 43 -36.97 13.73 15.65
C LYS A 43 -37.32 13.20 17.05
N LEU A 44 -36.45 12.36 17.62
CA LEU A 44 -36.64 11.86 18.98
C LEU A 44 -36.68 13.05 19.97
N PRO A 45 -37.53 12.99 21.00
CA PRO A 45 -37.74 14.10 21.93
C PRO A 45 -36.48 14.51 22.71
N ASP A 46 -35.52 13.60 22.87
CA ASP A 46 -34.23 13.79 23.54
C ASP A 46 -33.05 13.95 22.56
N SER A 47 -33.30 13.96 21.25
CA SER A 47 -32.26 13.99 20.22
C SER A 47 -31.28 15.15 20.37
N GLU A 48 -31.75 16.32 20.80
CA GLU A 48 -30.91 17.51 20.98
C GLU A 48 -30.02 17.39 22.22
N GLU A 49 -30.56 16.87 23.32
CA GLU A 49 -29.79 16.59 24.54
C GLU A 49 -28.74 15.51 24.27
N TYR A 50 -29.13 14.44 23.58
CA TYR A 50 -28.21 13.37 23.20
C TYR A 50 -27.05 13.87 22.33
N LEU A 51 -27.34 14.71 21.32
CA LEU A 51 -26.31 15.31 20.47
C LEU A 51 -25.41 16.25 21.26
N ALA A 52 -25.97 17.08 22.15
CA ALA A 52 -25.18 17.99 22.99
C ALA A 52 -24.19 17.21 23.88
N VAL A 53 -24.62 16.11 24.49
CA VAL A 53 -23.75 15.23 25.28
C VAL A 53 -22.67 14.61 24.40
N LEU A 54 -23.01 14.17 23.19
CA LEU A 54 -22.05 13.57 22.27
C LEU A 54 -20.99 14.59 21.81
N GLU A 55 -21.41 15.80 21.45
CA GLU A 55 -20.54 16.91 21.08
C GLU A 55 -19.62 17.31 22.24
N GLU A 56 -20.14 17.33 23.48
CA GLU A 56 -19.33 17.60 24.65
C GLU A 56 -18.25 16.54 24.86
N LYS A 57 -18.60 15.26 24.73
CA LYS A 57 -17.65 14.14 24.84
C LYS A 57 -16.61 14.18 23.72
N LEU A 58 -17.03 14.47 22.49
CA LEU A 58 -16.12 14.64 21.35
C LEU A 58 -15.16 15.82 21.59
N ARG A 59 -15.65 16.94 22.12
CA ARG A 59 -14.82 18.11 22.45
C ARG A 59 -13.79 17.77 23.52
N LYS A 60 -14.16 16.99 24.55
CA LYS A 60 -13.22 16.52 25.59
C LYS A 60 -12.10 15.68 24.98
N ILE A 61 -12.44 14.72 24.12
CA ILE A 61 -11.46 13.85 23.45
C ILE A 61 -10.56 14.65 22.50
N LYS A 62 -11.12 15.58 21.73
CA LYS A 62 -10.36 16.43 20.78
C LYS A 62 -9.42 17.40 21.48
N ASN A 63 -9.81 17.90 22.66
CA ASN A 63 -9.02 18.89 23.40
C ASN A 63 -8.00 18.23 24.34
N ASP A 64 -8.02 16.91 24.51
CA ASP A 64 -7.02 16.18 25.28
C ASP A 64 -5.83 15.80 24.38
N PRO A 65 -4.69 16.50 24.47
CA PRO A 65 -3.54 16.23 23.62
C PRO A 65 -2.91 14.86 23.92
N ASN A 66 -3.10 14.31 25.12
CA ASN A 66 -2.54 13.03 25.52
C ASN A 66 -3.24 11.88 24.79
N ILE A 67 -4.58 11.91 24.74
CA ILE A 67 -5.37 10.89 24.04
C ILE A 67 -5.07 10.90 22.53
N LEU A 68 -4.94 12.09 21.92
CA LEU A 68 -4.57 12.20 20.51
C LEU A 68 -3.15 11.65 20.25
N ALA A 69 -2.20 11.95 21.12
CA ALA A 69 -0.85 11.41 21.02
C ALA A 69 -0.84 9.88 21.18
N GLN A 70 -1.60 9.33 22.14
CA GLN A 70 -1.74 7.88 22.33
C GLN A 70 -2.39 7.20 21.12
N LEU A 71 -3.43 7.81 20.53
CA LEU A 71 -4.07 7.28 19.32
C LEU A 71 -3.11 7.27 18.12
N ALA A 72 -2.35 8.35 17.93
CA ALA A 72 -1.34 8.44 16.89
C ALA A 72 -0.24 7.40 17.09
N ALA A 73 0.27 7.27 18.33
CA ALA A 73 1.27 6.28 18.69
C ALA A 73 0.76 4.85 18.49
N LYS A 74 -0.48 4.55 18.88
CA LYS A 74 -1.08 3.21 18.69
C LYS A 74 -1.31 2.89 17.22
N ARG A 75 -1.75 3.87 16.42
CA ARG A 75 -1.88 3.71 14.97
C ARG A 75 -0.53 3.39 14.34
N GLU A 76 0.51 4.12 14.72
CA GLU A 76 1.87 3.90 14.23
C GLU A 76 2.39 2.53 14.65
N ALA A 77 2.27 2.16 15.93
CA ALA A 77 2.69 0.85 16.44
C ALA A 77 1.99 -0.31 15.71
N CYS A 78 0.68 -0.21 15.51
CA CYS A 78 -0.10 -1.22 14.79
C CYS A 78 0.32 -1.32 13.31
N MET A 79 0.60 -0.19 12.66
CA MET A 79 1.11 -0.18 11.29
C MET A 79 2.51 -0.79 11.20
N GLN A 80 3.39 -0.50 12.16
CA GLN A 80 4.71 -1.11 12.25
C GLN A 80 4.63 -2.61 12.46
N GLU A 81 3.72 -3.09 13.32
CA GLU A 81 3.44 -4.52 13.50
C GLU A 81 3.04 -5.16 12.16
N PHE A 82 2.09 -4.58 11.41
CA PHE A 82 1.70 -5.11 10.09
C PHE A 82 2.82 -5.11 9.06
N LEU A 83 3.79 -4.19 9.14
CA LEU A 83 4.94 -4.14 8.24
C LEU A 83 6.03 -5.14 8.67
N ASN A 84 6.27 -5.28 9.98
CA ASN A 84 7.38 -6.02 10.57
C ASN A 84 7.06 -7.50 10.86
N ASP A 85 5.79 -7.88 11.10
CA ASP A 85 5.36 -9.28 11.32
C ASP A 85 5.65 -10.19 10.12
N ASN A 86 6.03 -9.62 8.97
CA ASN A 86 6.35 -10.37 7.77
C ASN A 86 7.79 -10.89 7.73
N ASN A 87 8.65 -10.55 8.70
CA ASN A 87 10.09 -10.81 8.63
C ASN A 87 10.74 -11.22 9.96
N PHE A 88 10.28 -12.30 10.60
CA PHE A 88 11.14 -12.96 11.59
C PHE A 88 10.94 -14.47 11.70
N HIS A 89 11.27 -15.20 10.63
CA HIS A 89 11.61 -16.62 10.75
C HIS A 89 12.93 -17.00 10.04
N GLY A 90 13.71 -16.03 9.51
CA GLY A 90 14.91 -16.34 8.73
C GLY A 90 16.22 -15.65 9.13
N ILE A 91 16.21 -14.46 9.73
CA ILE A 91 17.44 -13.63 9.84
C ILE A 91 18.19 -13.79 11.18
N ASP A 92 17.63 -14.49 12.18
CA ASP A 92 18.31 -14.67 13.50
C ASP A 92 19.11 -15.98 13.61
N ARG A 93 19.29 -16.69 12.49
CA ARG A 93 20.05 -17.93 12.42
C ARG A 93 21.10 -17.86 11.31
N VAL A 94 21.86 -16.79 11.27
CA VAL A 94 23.06 -16.73 10.43
C VAL A 94 24.18 -17.47 11.16
N ASP A 95 24.18 -18.80 11.04
CA ASP A 95 25.45 -19.54 11.05
C ASP A 95 26.14 -19.18 9.73
N GLU A 96 27.36 -18.64 9.78
CA GLU A 96 28.11 -18.09 8.64
C GLU A 96 28.36 -19.06 7.46
N GLU A 97 28.01 -20.34 7.58
CA GLU A 97 28.50 -21.37 6.64
C GLU A 97 27.61 -21.64 5.42
N VAL A 98 26.34 -21.23 5.34
CA VAL A 98 25.53 -21.41 4.11
C VAL A 98 24.46 -20.32 3.95
N LEU A 99 24.78 -19.23 3.25
CA LEU A 99 23.77 -18.31 2.71
C LEU A 99 23.15 -18.94 1.45
N ASP A 100 21.91 -19.43 1.56
CA ASP A 100 21.17 -19.97 0.42
C ASP A 100 20.53 -18.82 -0.38
N LEU A 101 21.22 -18.39 -1.46
CA LEU A 101 20.80 -17.25 -2.29
C LEU A 101 19.46 -17.46 -3.00
N ASP A 102 19.04 -18.73 -3.15
CA ASP A 102 17.77 -19.10 -3.77
C ASP A 102 16.63 -19.15 -2.74
N GLU A 103 16.90 -18.91 -1.44
CA GLU A 103 15.88 -18.90 -0.39
C GLU A 103 14.82 -17.82 -0.70
N PRO A 104 13.53 -18.21 -0.84
CA PRO A 104 12.47 -17.29 -1.14
C PRO A 104 12.18 -16.37 0.04
N ILE A 105 12.18 -15.06 -0.20
CA ILE A 105 11.87 -14.06 0.83
C ILE A 105 10.35 -13.96 0.98
N PRO A 106 9.79 -14.14 2.20
CA PRO A 106 8.37 -13.93 2.43
C PRO A 106 8.02 -12.46 2.16
N SER A 107 7.13 -12.23 1.19
CA SER A 107 6.72 -10.88 0.80
C SER A 107 5.29 -10.61 1.27
N SER A 108 5.11 -9.55 2.05
CA SER A 108 3.78 -9.13 2.46
C SER A 108 3.01 -8.50 1.30
N GLN A 109 1.70 -8.78 1.22
CA GLN A 109 0.83 -8.18 0.20
C GLN A 109 0.78 -6.66 0.30
N ILE A 110 0.91 -6.14 1.53
CA ILE A 110 0.93 -4.70 1.81
C ILE A 110 2.20 -4.08 1.24
N LEU A 111 3.38 -4.65 1.52
CA LEU A 111 4.65 -4.18 0.98
C LEU A 111 4.70 -4.24 -0.55
N ARG A 112 4.06 -5.26 -1.15
CA ARG A 112 3.92 -5.39 -2.60
C ARG A 112 3.12 -4.24 -3.21
N ALA A 113 2.08 -3.79 -2.52
CA ALA A 113 1.24 -2.70 -2.98
C ALA A 113 1.90 -1.33 -2.82
N ILE A 114 2.61 -1.08 -1.72
CA ILE A 114 3.15 0.24 -1.39
C ILE A 114 4.57 0.48 -1.89
N ALA A 115 5.38 -0.57 -2.06
CA ALA A 115 6.78 -0.47 -2.49
C ALA A 115 7.19 -1.67 -3.37
N PRO A 116 6.55 -1.89 -4.53
CA PRO A 116 6.83 -3.01 -5.41
C PRO A 116 8.30 -3.06 -5.86
N GLN A 117 8.95 -1.91 -6.01
CA GLN A 117 10.35 -1.80 -6.42
C GLN A 117 11.35 -2.30 -5.36
N LYS A 118 10.91 -2.54 -4.12
CA LYS A 118 11.78 -3.01 -3.02
C LYS A 118 11.62 -4.50 -2.74
N GLN A 119 10.98 -5.26 -3.64
CA GLN A 119 10.73 -6.68 -3.44
C GLN A 119 11.67 -7.52 -4.29
N ALA A 120 12.73 -8.03 -3.65
CA ALA A 120 13.45 -9.19 -4.13
C ALA A 120 12.65 -10.46 -3.81
N LEU A 121 12.60 -11.40 -4.75
CA LEU A 121 11.96 -12.69 -4.58
C LEU A 121 12.85 -13.67 -3.81
N ASN A 122 14.18 -13.54 -3.96
CA ASN A 122 15.18 -14.33 -3.23
C ASN A 122 16.30 -13.44 -2.64
N GLN A 123 17.16 -14.02 -1.81
CA GLN A 123 18.28 -13.31 -1.20
C GLN A 123 19.31 -12.81 -2.22
N GLY A 124 19.51 -13.54 -3.33
CA GLY A 124 20.41 -13.15 -4.41
C GLY A 124 20.01 -11.84 -5.12
N GLU A 125 18.73 -11.66 -5.40
CA GLU A 125 18.18 -10.46 -6.06
C GLU A 125 18.33 -9.20 -5.18
N VAL A 126 18.31 -9.33 -3.85
CA VAL A 126 18.58 -8.20 -2.93
C VAL A 126 19.97 -7.63 -3.19
N ILE A 127 20.98 -8.50 -3.35
CA ILE A 127 22.37 -8.10 -3.59
C ILE A 127 22.45 -7.31 -4.90
N GLU A 128 21.73 -7.74 -5.93
CA GLU A 128 21.68 -7.06 -7.22
C GLU A 128 21.00 -5.68 -7.11
N PHE A 129 19.93 -5.52 -6.33
CA PHE A 129 19.30 -4.22 -6.11
C PHE A 129 20.20 -3.24 -5.33
N VAL A 130 20.89 -3.71 -4.29
CA VAL A 130 21.81 -2.87 -3.50
C VAL A 130 22.95 -2.32 -4.35
N LYS A 131 23.38 -3.06 -5.38
CA LYS A 131 24.39 -2.59 -6.34
C LYS A 131 23.97 -1.32 -7.07
N TYR A 132 22.68 -1.17 -7.38
CA TYR A 132 22.14 -0.04 -8.13
C TYR A 132 21.49 1.04 -7.25
N ASP A 133 21.30 0.79 -5.95
CA ASP A 133 20.82 1.77 -4.95
C ASP A 133 21.95 2.67 -4.43
N GLN A 134 22.90 2.99 -5.31
CA GLN A 134 23.99 3.92 -5.05
C GLN A 134 23.69 5.17 -5.88
N LEU A 135 23.61 6.33 -5.21
CA LEU A 135 23.65 7.60 -5.92
C LEU A 135 25.09 7.80 -6.40
N ASP A 136 25.28 7.96 -7.70
CA ASP A 136 26.57 8.41 -8.24
C ASP A 136 26.91 9.74 -7.56
N ASN A 137 27.87 9.70 -6.63
CA ASN A 137 28.48 10.92 -6.10
C ASN A 137 29.34 11.47 -7.23
N ASP A 138 28.73 12.20 -8.17
CA ASP A 138 29.42 13.00 -9.18
C ASP A 138 30.13 14.18 -8.51
N SER A 139 31.16 13.86 -7.74
CA SER A 139 32.25 14.74 -7.34
C SER A 139 33.47 13.86 -7.05
N ASP A 140 34.43 13.91 -7.97
CA ASP A 140 35.82 13.42 -7.90
C ASP A 140 36.12 12.01 -8.44
N SER A 141 36.44 11.91 -9.74
CA SER A 141 37.82 12.15 -10.20
C SER A 141 38.00 11.63 -11.63
N SER A 142 37.81 12.51 -12.61
CA SER A 142 38.58 12.42 -13.85
C SER A 142 40.02 12.82 -13.48
N VAL A 143 41.02 11.94 -13.67
CA VAL A 143 42.46 12.21 -13.90
C VAL A 143 43.30 11.02 -13.41
N ASN A 144 43.74 10.17 -14.33
CA ASN A 144 45.16 10.01 -14.67
C ASN A 144 45.36 8.92 -15.74
N GLN A 145 45.63 9.38 -16.95
CA GLN A 145 46.19 8.59 -18.04
C GLN A 145 47.59 8.11 -17.61
N SER A 146 47.84 6.80 -17.64
CA SER A 146 49.19 6.25 -17.47
C SER A 146 49.97 6.40 -18.78
N SER A 147 50.77 7.46 -18.85
CA SER A 147 51.87 7.61 -19.80
C SER A 147 53.08 8.15 -19.04
N THR A 148 54.11 7.30 -18.87
CA THR A 148 55.56 7.60 -18.77
C THR A 148 56.26 6.27 -18.42
N ASP A 149 57.53 6.03 -18.73
CA ASP A 149 58.32 6.29 -19.93
C ASP A 149 59.54 5.32 -19.79
N SER A 150 59.95 4.74 -20.91
CA SER A 150 61.30 4.33 -21.31
C SER A 150 62.45 4.10 -20.28
N LEU A 151 63.09 2.95 -20.47
CA LEU A 151 64.55 2.68 -20.54
C LEU A 151 65.48 3.16 -19.40
N ASN A 152 66.12 2.21 -18.70
CA ASN A 152 67.51 2.33 -18.29
C ASN A 152 68.16 0.94 -18.20
N LYS A 153 69.20 0.71 -19.01
CA LYS A 153 70.16 -0.39 -18.89
C LYS A 153 71.54 0.15 -19.21
#